data_AF-A0A1Z8L5U8-F1
#
_entry.id   AF-A0A1Z8L5U8-F1
#
_cell.length_a   1.000
_cell.length_b   1.000
_cell.length_c   1.000
_cell.angle_alpha   90.00
_cell.angle_beta   90.00
_cell.angle_gamma   90.00
#
_symmetry.space_group_name_H-M   'P 1'
#
loop_
_entity.id
_entity.type
_entity.pdbx_description
1 polymer ?
#
loop_
_entity_poly.entity_id
_entity_poly.type
_entity_poly.pdbx_seq_one_letter_code
_entity_poly.pdbx_strand_id
1 'polypeptide(L)' 'MKNILRFSGMGIQMAVFISLGAYLGYLIDQDANRLSDSKTQLATISLSLLFTVLSLIWIIYQAQKINK' A
#
# COMPACT_ATOMS: atom_id res chain seq x y z
N MET A 1 -22.13 15.64 -0.59
CA MET A 1 -20.98 15.81 0.34
C MET A 1 -20.58 14.52 1.07
N LYS A 2 -21.51 13.78 1.70
CA LYS A 2 -21.19 12.56 2.48
C LYS A 2 -20.47 11.46 1.68
N ASN A 3 -20.80 11.26 0.40
CA ASN A 3 -20.15 10.25 -0.44
C ASN A 3 -18.73 10.66 -0.87
N ILE A 4 -18.51 11.95 -1.19
CA ILE A 4 -17.20 12.49 -1.56
C ILE A 4 -16.20 12.34 -0.40
N LEU A 5 -16.63 12.62 0.84
CA LEU A 5 -15.80 12.46 2.04
C LEU A 5 -15.47 10.98 2.32
N ARG A 6 -16.38 10.05 2.00
CA ARG A 6 -16.14 8.61 2.13
C ARG A 6 -15.15 8.11 1.07
N PHE A 7 -15.26 8.58 -0.18
CA PHE A 7 -14.31 8.26 -1.25
C PHE A 7 -12.91 8.78 -0.97
N SER A 8 -12.77 10.03 -0.47
CA SER A 8 -11.47 10.56 -0.09
C SER A 8 -10.86 9.80 1.10
N GLY A 9 -11.67 9.42 2.09
CA GLY A 9 -11.23 8.58 3.21
C GLY A 9 -10.72 7.21 2.76
N MET A 10 -11.40 6.56 1.81
CA MET A 10 -10.95 5.30 1.20
C MET A 10 -9.61 5.47 0.47
N GLY A 11 -9.45 6.54 -0.32
CA GLY A 11 -8.19 6.82 -1.01
C GLY A 11 -7.01 7.05 -0.05
N ILE A 12 -7.23 7.77 1.05
CA ILE A 12 -6.22 7.99 2.09
C ILE A 12 -5.84 6.67 2.78
N GLN A 13 -6.82 5.83 3.12
CA GLN A 13 -6.55 4.50 3.70
C GLN A 13 -5.69 3.66 2.76
N MET A 14 -5.98 3.69 1.46
CA MET A 14 -5.18 2.98 0.45
C MET A 14 -3.74 3.48 0.40
N ALA A 15 -3.55 4.80 0.37
CA ALA A 15 -2.21 5.39 0.39
C ALA A 15 -1.42 4.95 1.64
N VAL A 16 -2.05 4.97 2.82
CA VAL A 16 -1.43 4.54 4.07
C VAL A 16 -1.00 3.07 4.01
N PHE A 17 -1.86 2.17 3.52
CA PHE A 17 -1.51 0.75 3.39
C PHE A 17 -0.32 0.54 2.45
N ILE A 18 -0.34 1.16 1.26
CA ILE A 18 0.74 1.01 0.28
C ILE A 18 2.05 1.57 0.84
N SER A 19 2.02 2.76 1.44
CA SER A 19 3.20 3.37 2.06
C SER A 19 3.77 2.52 3.20
N LEU A 20 2.92 1.85 3.99
CA LEU A 20 3.34 0.97 5.07
C LEU A 20 4.06 -0.27 4.52
N GLY A 21 3.54 -0.89 3.46
CA GLY A 21 4.23 -1.98 2.76
C GLY A 21 5.58 -1.55 2.19
N ALA A 22 5.63 -0.39 1.52
CA ALA A 22 6.87 0.17 0.99
C ALA A 22 7.90 0.44 2.10
N TYR A 23 7.47 1.00 3.23
CA TYR A 23 8.34 1.29 4.36
C TYR A 23 8.90 0.03 5.02
N LEU A 24 8.08 -1.00 5.21
CA LEU A 24 8.54 -2.29 5.72
C LEU A 24 9.57 -2.93 4.79
N GLY A 25 9.32 -2.88 3.47
CA GLY A 25 10.27 -3.41 2.51
C GLY A 25 11.56 -2.61 2.44
N TYR A 26 11.49 -1.29 2.60
CA TYR A 26 12.66 -0.42 2.73
C TYR A 26 13.54 -0.81 3.92
N LEU A 27 12.94 -1.06 5.10
CA LEU A 27 13.68 -1.50 6.28
C LEU A 27 14.41 -2.83 6.06
N ILE A 28 13.76 -3.78 5.38
CA ILE A 28 14.36 -5.08 5.05
C ILE A 28 15.50 -4.93 4.04
N ASP A 29 15.31 -4.13 2.98
CA ASP A 29 16.37 -3.88 2.01
C ASP A 29 17.52 -3.06 2.61
N GLN A 30 17.24 -2.20 3.60
CA GLN A 30 18.25 -1.48 4.37
C GLN A 30 19.12 -2.42 5.19
N ASP A 31 18.51 -3.32 5.96
CA ASP A 31 19.20 -4.34 6.76
C ASP A 31 20.05 -5.27 5.88
N ALA A 32 19.54 -5.62 4.69
CA ALA A 32 20.25 -6.42 3.69
C ALA A 32 21.34 -5.65 2.92
N ASN A 33 21.59 -4.37 3.26
CA ASN A 33 22.52 -3.47 2.57
C ASN A 33 22.30 -3.44 1.04
N ARG A 34 21.03 -3.37 0.63
CA ARG A 34 20.53 -3.30 -0.76
C ARG A 34 20.15 -1.88 -1.20
N LEU A 35 20.38 -0.88 -0.34
CA LEU A 35 20.20 0.54 -0.66
C LEU A 35 21.33 1.13 -1.53
N SER A 36 22.42 0.40 -1.76
CA SER A 36 23.49 0.84 -2.66
C SER A 36 23.06 0.75 -4.13
N ASP A 37 23.47 1.69 -4.97
CA ASP A 37 23.04 1.93 -6.36
C ASP A 37 23.03 0.71 -7.32
N SER A 38 23.65 -0.40 -6.95
CA SER A 38 23.76 -1.60 -7.79
C SER A 38 22.82 -2.75 -7.42
N LYS A 39 22.06 -2.65 -6.33
CA LYS A 39 21.22 -3.76 -5.83
C LYS A 39 19.73 -3.45 -5.97
N THR A 40 19.00 -4.40 -6.54
CA THR A 40 17.54 -4.31 -6.63
C THR A 40 16.91 -4.41 -5.24
N GLN A 41 16.08 -3.43 -4.88
CA GLN A 41 15.28 -3.39 -3.64
C GLN A 41 14.08 -4.34 -3.73
N LEU A 42 14.36 -5.64 -3.82
CA LEU A 42 13.36 -6.67 -4.07
C LEU A 42 12.32 -6.74 -2.94
N ALA A 43 12.71 -6.49 -1.68
CA ALA A 43 11.77 -6.53 -0.57
C ALA A 43 10.79 -5.35 -0.64
N THR A 44 11.29 -4.15 -0.89
CA THR A 44 10.52 -2.92 -1.13
C THR A 44 9.51 -3.11 -2.25
N ILE A 45 9.95 -3.63 -3.39
CA ILE A 45 9.07 -3.88 -4.55
C ILE A 45 8.01 -4.92 -4.20
N SER A 46 8.41 -6.06 -3.64
CA SER A 46 7.50 -7.17 -3.34
C SER A 46 6.44 -6.79 -2.29
N LEU A 47 6.85 -6.10 -1.22
CA LEU A 47 5.93 -5.64 -0.18
C LEU A 47 5.02 -4.51 -0.67
N SER A 48 5.53 -3.59 -1.48
CA SER A 48 4.69 -2.55 -2.10
C SER A 48 3.60 -3.16 -2.98
N LEU A 49 3.95 -4.16 -3.81
CA LEU A 49 2.99 -4.91 -4.63
C LEU A 49 1.96 -5.66 -3.78
N LEU A 50 2.42 -6.39 -2.75
CA LEU A 50 1.54 -7.13 -1.84
C LEU A 50 0.52 -6.21 -1.17
N PHE A 51 0.98 -5.09 -0.61
CA PHE A 51 0.10 -4.13 0.06
C PHE A 51 -0.81 -3.39 -0.91
N THR A 52 -0.37 -3.15 -2.15
CA THR A 52 -1.24 -2.62 -3.21
C THR A 52 -2.39 -3.57 -3.50
N VAL A 53 -2.11 -4.88 -3.65
CA VAL A 53 -3.15 -5.89 -3.89
C VAL A 53 -4.10 -5.98 -2.69
N LEU A 54 -3.58 -6.05 -1.47
CA LEU A 54 -4.40 -6.07 -0.25
C LEU A 54 -5.29 -4.83 -0.13
N SER A 55 -4.74 -3.65 -0.44
CA SER A 55 -5.48 -2.41 -0.42
C SER A 55 -6.60 -2.39 -1.47
N LEU A 56 -6.37 -2.92 -2.68
CA LEU A 56 -7.40 -3.01 -3.71
C LEU A 56 -8.55 -3.93 -3.26
N ILE A 57 -8.22 -5.11 -2.70
CA ILE A 57 -9.23 -6.04 -2.16
C ILE A 57 -10.07 -5.34 -1.09
N TRP A 58 -9.43 -4.61 -0.19
CA TRP A 58 -10.10 -3.87 0.88
C TRP A 58 -11.00 -2.74 0.36
N ILE A 59 -10.52 -1.96 -0.60
CA ILE A 59 -11.29 -0.87 -1.24
C ILE A 59 -12.52 -1.45 -1.95
N ILE A 60 -12.37 -2.54 -2.71
CA ILE A 60 -13.49 -3.19 -3.40
C ILE A 60 -14.54 -3.67 -2.39
N TYR A 61 -14.11 -4.28 -1.28
CA TYR A 61 -15.01 -4.70 -0.21
C TYR A 61 -15.77 -3.52 0.41
N GLN A 62 -15.08 -2.41 0.71
CA GLN A 62 -15.72 -1.20 1.24
C GLN A 62 -16.71 -0.59 0.23
N ALA A 63 -16.34 -0.52 -1.05
CA ALA A 63 -17.19 0.00 -2.12
C ALA A 63 -18.47 -0.84 -2.26
N GLN A 64 -18.36 -2.17 -2.23
CA GLN A 64 -19.52 -3.07 -2.25
C GLN A 64 -20.44 -2.88 -1.03
N LYS A 65 -19.86 -2.65 0.16
CA LYS A 65 -20.62 -2.40 1.38
C LYS A 65 -21.37 -1.07 1.36
N ILE A 66 -20.82 -0.04 0.69
CA ILE A 66 -21.47 1.28 0.56
C ILE A 66 -22.62 1.25 -0.45
N ASN A 67 -22.54 0.37 -1.46
CA ASN A 67 -23.54 0.26 -2.52
C ASN A 67 -24.74 -0.64 -2.15
N LYS A 68 -24.68 -1.30 -0.99
CA LYS A 68 -25.81 -2.00 -0.35
C LYS A 68 -26.49 -1.08 0.66
#